data_AF-A0A1W1UW98-F1
#
_entry.id   AF-A0A1W1UW98-F1
#
_cell.length_a   1.000
_cell.length_b   1.000
_cell.length_c   1.000
_cell.angle_alpha   90.00
_cell.angle_beta   90.00
_cell.angle_gamma   90.00
#
_symmetry.space_group_name_H-M   'P 1'
#
loop_
_entity.id
_entity.type
_entity.pdbx_description
1 polymer ?
#
loop_
_entity_poly.entity_id
_entity_poly.type
_entity_poly.pdbx_seq_one_letter_code
_entity_poly.pdbx_strand_id
1 'polypeptide(L)'
;MKSFFRFLYELIGSPQPPSETPVYREVIFPNVGLLTLAISLALVLVFYYLINRAMGVATFNKGRHWAIFLIANAIIAFIIALVQCNSQQVAEHSYVYWLATLNAVYGLLWFFLFSLILRRGSTNASTTPF
;
A
#
# COMPACT_ATOMS: atom_id res chain seq x y z
N MET A 1 6.04 -14.49 7.51
CA MET A 1 5.68 -13.39 6.58
C MET A 1 5.34 -13.90 5.18
N LYS A 2 6.18 -14.73 4.54
CA LYS A 2 5.90 -15.28 3.19
C LYS A 2 4.51 -15.93 3.07
N SER A 3 4.14 -16.81 4.01
CA SER A 3 2.83 -17.48 4.01
C SER A 3 1.64 -16.51 4.15
N PHE A 4 1.81 -15.40 4.86
CA PHE A 4 0.77 -14.39 5.02
C PHE A 4 0.51 -13.63 3.72
N PHE A 5 1.57 -13.11 3.08
CA PHE A 5 1.42 -12.41 1.80
C PHE A 5 0.97 -13.35 0.69
N ARG A 6 1.46 -14.59 0.69
CA ARG A 6 0.93 -15.62 -0.21
C ARG A 6 -0.57 -15.79 -0.03
N PHE A 7 -1.05 -15.97 1.20
CA PHE A 7 -2.47 -16.09 1.47
C PHE A 7 -3.26 -14.90 0.92
N LEU A 8 -2.79 -13.66 1.15
CA LEU A 8 -3.44 -12.46 0.63
C LEU A 8 -3.50 -12.43 -0.90
N TYR A 9 -2.36 -12.53 -1.57
CA TYR A 9 -2.29 -12.37 -3.03
C TYR A 9 -2.89 -13.54 -3.81
N GLU A 10 -3.00 -14.73 -3.20
CA GLU A 10 -3.68 -15.87 -3.84
C GLU A 10 -5.21 -15.85 -3.69
N LEU A 11 -5.80 -14.87 -2.98
CA LEU A 11 -7.25 -14.70 -2.92
C LEU A 11 -7.90 -14.46 -4.29
N ILE A 12 -7.15 -13.89 -5.23
CA ILE A 12 -7.61 -13.65 -6.61
C ILE A 12 -7.31 -14.83 -7.56
N GLY A 13 -6.67 -15.89 -7.05
CA GLY A 13 -6.27 -17.06 -7.82
C GLY A 13 -4.76 -17.29 -7.85
N SER A 14 -4.36 -18.39 -8.50
CA SER A 14 -2.95 -18.79 -8.60
C SER A 14 -2.20 -17.98 -9.66
N PRO A 15 -0.90 -17.68 -9.45
CA PRO A 15 -0.06 -17.01 -10.43
C PRO A 15 -0.08 -17.67 -11.81
N GLN A 16 0.03 -16.83 -12.84
CA GLN A 16 0.13 -17.27 -14.23
C GLN A 16 1.36 -16.63 -14.90
N PRO A 17 2.14 -17.42 -15.67
CA PRO A 17 2.00 -18.85 -15.92
C PRO A 17 2.41 -19.71 -14.70
N PRO A 18 1.97 -20.98 -14.61
CA PRO A 18 2.28 -21.85 -13.47
C PRO A 18 3.78 -22.03 -13.23
N SER A 19 4.61 -21.94 -14.28
CA SER A 19 6.07 -22.02 -14.21
C SER A 19 6.71 -20.91 -13.36
N GLU A 20 6.07 -19.75 -13.25
CA GLU A 20 6.57 -18.59 -12.49
C GLU A 20 6.01 -18.52 -11.06
N THR A 21 5.09 -19.42 -10.71
CA THR A 21 4.49 -19.50 -9.37
C THR A 21 5.50 -19.46 -8.22
N PRO A 22 6.66 -20.15 -8.29
CA PRO A 22 7.67 -20.06 -7.23
C PRO A 22 8.20 -18.63 -7.04
N VAL A 23 8.51 -17.92 -8.14
CA VAL A 23 9.02 -16.54 -8.10
C VAL A 23 8.00 -15.60 -7.45
N TYR A 24 6.72 -15.74 -7.80
CA TYR A 24 5.66 -14.96 -7.18
C TYR A 24 5.57 -15.21 -5.67
N ARG A 25 5.52 -16.47 -5.25
CA ARG A 25 5.34 -16.85 -3.85
C ARG A 25 6.53 -16.53 -2.97
N GLU A 26 7.74 -16.69 -3.49
CA GLU A 26 8.97 -16.63 -2.70
C GLU A 26 9.62 -15.26 -2.68
N VAL A 27 9.40 -14.46 -3.74
CA VAL A 27 10.06 -13.17 -3.95
C VAL A 27 9.04 -12.04 -4.08
N ILE A 28 8.13 -12.10 -5.06
CA ILE A 28 7.29 -10.94 -5.41
C ILE A 28 6.28 -10.64 -4.30
N PHE A 29 5.45 -11.61 -3.89
CA PHE A 29 4.45 -11.42 -2.85
C PHE A 29 5.00 -10.87 -1.53
N PRO A 30 6.04 -11.46 -0.93
CA PRO A 30 6.58 -10.90 0.31
C PRO A 30 7.19 -9.51 0.12
N ASN A 31 7.89 -9.25 -0.98
CA ASN A 31 8.52 -7.95 -1.21
C ASN A 31 7.49 -6.85 -1.48
N VAL A 32 6.54 -7.09 -2.38
CA VAL A 32 5.46 -6.15 -2.70
C VAL A 32 4.64 -5.88 -1.45
N GLY A 33 4.23 -6.92 -0.72
CA GLY A 33 3.42 -6.76 0.48
C GLY A 33 4.13 -5.97 1.59
N LEU A 34 5.41 -6.24 1.82
CA LEU A 34 6.21 -5.50 2.81
C LEU A 34 6.44 -4.04 2.40
N LEU A 35 6.76 -3.79 1.13
CA LEU A 35 6.94 -2.42 0.63
C LEU A 35 5.64 -1.62 0.72
N THR A 36 4.50 -2.22 0.34
CA THR A 36 3.18 -1.59 0.47
C THR A 36 2.89 -1.23 1.92
N LEU A 37 3.14 -2.14 2.87
CA LEU A 37 2.97 -1.86 4.31
C LEU A 37 3.89 -0.73 4.78
N ALA A 38 5.18 -0.81 4.48
CA ALA A 38 6.17 0.17 4.92
C ALA A 38 5.87 1.57 4.38
N ILE A 39 5.51 1.68 3.10
CA ILE A 39 5.19 2.97 2.46
C ILE A 39 3.85 3.50 2.96
N SER A 40 2.84 2.65 3.11
CA SER A 40 1.56 3.06 3.70
C SER A 40 1.77 3.65 5.09
N LEU A 41 2.57 2.99 5.93
CA LEU A 41 2.92 3.49 7.26
C LEU A 41 3.70 4.80 7.17
N ALA A 42 4.72 4.89 6.32
CA ALA A 42 5.53 6.09 6.14
C ALA A 42 4.68 7.29 5.70
N LEU A 43 3.76 7.11 4.74
CA LEU A 43 2.88 8.17 4.28
C LEU A 43 1.90 8.63 5.37
N VAL A 44 1.37 7.71 6.18
CA VAL A 44 0.54 8.08 7.33
C VAL A 44 1.35 8.86 8.37
N LEU A 45 2.60 8.46 8.64
CA LEU A 45 3.49 9.19 9.54
C LEU A 45 3.79 10.60 9.01
N VAL A 46 4.08 10.73 7.71
CA VAL A 46 4.27 12.03 7.06
C VAL A 46 3.02 12.90 7.19
N PHE A 47 1.83 12.34 6.92
CA PHE A 47 0.58 13.09 6.99
C PHE A 47 0.26 13.57 8.41
N TYR A 48 0.23 12.67 9.40
CA TYR A 48 -0.21 13.02 10.76
C TYR A 48 0.88 13.66 11.63
N TYR A 49 2.14 13.23 11.52
CA TYR A 49 3.21 13.70 12.42
C TYR A 49 4.10 14.75 11.78
N LEU A 50 4.47 14.63 10.51
CA LEU A 50 5.31 15.64 9.87
C LEU A 50 4.49 16.88 9.49
N ILE A 51 3.47 16.72 8.65
CA ILE A 51 2.71 17.85 8.11
C ILE A 51 1.78 18.44 9.17
N ASN A 52 0.95 17.63 9.80
CA ASN A 52 -0.06 18.13 10.75
C ASN A 52 0.51 18.54 12.11
N ARG A 53 1.57 17.87 12.61
CA ARG A 53 2.15 18.18 13.93
C ARG A 53 3.43 19.02 13.86
N ALA A 54 4.43 18.64 13.05
CA ALA A 54 5.72 19.33 13.04
C ALA A 54 5.69 20.65 12.23
N MET A 55 4.99 20.69 11.09
CA MET A 55 4.91 21.89 10.26
C MET A 55 3.76 22.84 10.66
N GLY A 56 2.86 22.41 11.56
CA GLY A 56 1.76 23.25 12.06
C GLY A 56 0.78 23.71 10.98
N VAL A 57 0.70 23.02 9.84
CA VAL A 57 -0.14 23.44 8.70
C VAL A 57 -1.60 23.11 9.00
N ALA A 58 -2.28 24.01 9.71
CA ALA A 58 -3.68 23.86 10.12
C ALA A 58 -4.65 23.61 8.95
N THR A 59 -4.29 24.02 7.73
CA THR A 59 -5.07 23.80 6.51
C THR A 59 -5.00 22.37 5.95
N PHE A 60 -4.00 21.57 6.34
CA PHE A 60 -3.80 20.20 5.87
C PHE A 60 -4.60 19.15 6.66
N ASN A 61 -5.56 19.61 7.46
CA ASN A 61 -6.38 18.79 8.35
C ASN A 61 -7.76 18.43 7.76
N LYS A 62 -7.96 18.71 6.46
CA LYS A 62 -9.22 18.44 5.75
C LYS A 62 -9.22 17.02 5.19
N GLY A 63 -10.34 16.33 5.27
CA GLY A 63 -10.53 14.98 4.70
C GLY A 63 -10.15 14.86 3.21
N ARG A 64 -10.17 15.96 2.45
CA ARG A 64 -9.70 16.00 1.05
C ARG A 64 -8.20 15.72 0.92
N HIS A 65 -7.35 16.30 1.77
CA HIS A 65 -5.90 16.06 1.72
C HIS A 65 -5.56 14.63 2.13
N TRP A 66 -6.27 14.12 3.14
CA TRP A 66 -6.19 12.71 3.53
C TRP A 66 -6.56 11.79 2.36
N ALA A 67 -7.66 12.09 1.64
CA ALA A 67 -8.09 11.32 0.48
C ALA A 67 -7.06 11.38 -0.67
N ILE A 68 -6.40 12.52 -0.88
CA ILE A 68 -5.30 12.65 -1.85
C ILE A 68 -4.15 11.71 -1.46
N PHE A 69 -3.74 11.67 -0.19
CA PHE A 69 -2.69 10.75 0.28
C PHE A 69 -3.10 9.29 0.18
N LEU A 70 -4.37 8.98 0.47
CA LEU A 70 -4.93 7.63 0.31
C LEU A 70 -4.83 7.16 -1.16
N ILE A 71 -5.28 8.00 -2.11
CA ILE A 71 -5.22 7.69 -3.54
C ILE A 71 -3.76 7.62 -4.02
N ALA A 72 -2.91 8.55 -3.59
CA ALA A 72 -1.49 8.52 -3.92
C ALA A 72 -0.83 7.22 -3.43
N ASN A 73 -1.16 6.74 -2.22
CA ASN A 73 -0.67 5.48 -1.70
C ASN A 73 -1.12 4.28 -2.54
N ALA A 74 -2.37 4.26 -2.99
CA ALA A 74 -2.85 3.22 -3.91
C ALA A 74 -2.09 3.22 -5.25
N ILE A 75 -1.85 4.40 -5.83
CA ILE A 75 -1.07 4.54 -7.08
C ILE A 75 0.36 4.04 -6.86
N ILE A 76 1.00 4.41 -5.74
CA ILE A 76 2.36 3.96 -5.41
C ILE A 76 2.38 2.43 -5.23
N ALA A 77 1.42 1.86 -4.50
CA ALA A 77 1.32 0.41 -4.32
C ALA A 77 1.11 -0.31 -5.66
N PHE A 78 0.27 0.22 -6.54
CA PHE A 78 0.10 -0.32 -7.90
C PHE A 78 1.44 -0.34 -8.66
N ILE A 79 2.15 0.79 -8.69
CA ILE A 79 3.44 0.92 -9.39
C ILE A 79 4.48 -0.04 -8.83
N ILE A 80 4.57 -0.19 -7.51
CA ILE A 80 5.52 -1.12 -6.87
C ILE A 80 5.31 -2.56 -7.31
N ALA A 81 4.05 -3.00 -7.42
CA ALA A 81 3.77 -4.34 -7.90
C ALA A 81 4.26 -4.55 -9.34
N LEU A 82 4.03 -3.57 -10.22
CA LEU A 82 4.53 -3.61 -11.60
C LEU A 82 6.05 -3.61 -11.67
N VAL A 83 6.70 -2.69 -10.94
CA VAL A 83 8.16 -2.59 -10.88
C VAL A 83 8.76 -3.89 -10.35
N GLN A 84 8.16 -4.49 -9.32
CA GLN A 84 8.66 -5.75 -8.77
C GLN A 84 8.52 -6.90 -9.77
N CYS A 85 7.39 -7.03 -10.46
CA CYS A 85 7.22 -8.06 -11.49
C CYS A 85 8.23 -7.87 -12.64
N ASN A 86 8.40 -6.63 -13.12
CA ASN A 86 9.36 -6.32 -14.17
C ASN A 86 10.82 -6.58 -13.73
N SER A 87 11.17 -6.23 -12.49
CA SER A 87 12.52 -6.49 -11.93
C SER A 87 12.87 -7.97 -11.86
N GLN A 88 11.86 -8.84 -11.72
CA GLN A 88 12.04 -10.29 -11.69
C GLN A 88 11.89 -10.93 -13.07
N GLN A 89 11.79 -10.12 -14.13
CA GLN A 89 11.69 -10.57 -15.53
C GLN A 89 10.56 -11.58 -15.78
N VAL A 90 9.47 -11.44 -15.01
CA VAL A 90 8.25 -12.22 -15.15
C VAL A 90 7.60 -11.88 -16.49
N ALA A 91 7.07 -12.90 -17.17
CA ALA A 91 6.36 -12.71 -18.42
C ALA A 91 5.15 -11.76 -18.27
N GLU A 92 4.97 -10.87 -19.25
CA GLU A 92 3.83 -9.96 -19.26
C GLU A 92 2.53 -10.72 -19.54
N HIS A 93 1.68 -10.78 -18.52
CA HIS A 93 0.34 -11.36 -18.59
C HIS A 93 -0.66 -10.48 -17.85
N SER A 94 -1.95 -10.68 -18.15
CA SER A 94 -3.05 -9.99 -17.46
C SER A 94 -3.00 -10.18 -15.93
N TYR A 95 -2.43 -11.29 -15.45
CA TYR A 95 -2.23 -11.56 -14.02
C TYR A 95 -1.41 -10.47 -13.32
N VAL A 96 -0.37 -9.93 -13.97
CA VAL A 96 0.48 -8.87 -13.39
C VAL A 96 -0.34 -7.63 -13.08
N TYR A 97 -1.24 -7.23 -13.98
CA TYR A 97 -2.11 -6.07 -13.79
C TYR A 97 -3.20 -6.33 -12.75
N TRP A 98 -3.73 -7.55 -12.66
CA TRP A 98 -4.65 -7.95 -11.59
C TRP A 98 -3.96 -7.92 -10.23
N LEU A 99 -2.73 -8.42 -10.14
CA LEU A 99 -1.91 -8.37 -8.93
C LEU A 99 -1.65 -6.92 -8.51
N ALA A 100 -1.27 -6.06 -9.44
CA ALA A 100 -1.03 -4.64 -9.16
C ALA A 100 -2.30 -3.93 -8.68
N THR A 101 -3.45 -4.22 -9.30
CA THR A 101 -4.76 -3.69 -8.88
C THR A 101 -5.10 -4.16 -7.47
N LEU A 102 -4.91 -5.44 -7.15
CA LEU A 102 -5.13 -5.97 -5.81
C LEU A 102 -4.19 -5.31 -4.80
N ASN A 103 -2.92 -5.10 -5.15
CA ASN A 103 -1.96 -4.42 -4.28
C ASN A 103 -2.34 -2.95 -4.05
N ALA A 104 -2.91 -2.26 -5.04
CA ALA A 104 -3.45 -0.92 -4.88
C ALA A 104 -4.59 -0.89 -3.84
N VAL A 105 -5.50 -1.86 -3.90
CA VAL A 105 -6.58 -2.04 -2.91
C VAL A 105 -6.01 -2.31 -1.52
N TYR A 106 -4.97 -3.14 -1.40
CA TYR A 106 -4.26 -3.32 -0.14
C TYR A 106 -3.58 -2.06 0.34
N GLY A 107 -3.02 -1.23 -0.55
CA GLY A 107 -2.52 0.10 -0.21
C GLY A 107 -3.61 0.98 0.39
N LEU A 108 -4.80 1.05 -0.21
CA LEU A 108 -5.94 1.78 0.37
C LEU A 108 -6.26 1.29 1.78
N LEU A 109 -6.36 -0.03 1.93
CA LEU A 109 -6.71 -0.67 3.20
C LEU A 109 -5.66 -0.40 4.28
N TRP A 110 -4.37 -0.58 4.00
CA TRP A 110 -3.31 -0.37 4.98
C TRP A 110 -3.16 1.09 5.40
N PHE A 111 -3.21 2.03 4.45
CA PHE A 111 -3.18 3.45 4.76
C PHE A 111 -4.37 3.85 5.65
N PHE A 112 -5.56 3.34 5.32
CA PHE A 112 -6.76 3.57 6.13
C PHE A 112 -6.61 3.01 7.54
N LEU A 113 -6.19 1.74 7.69
CA LEU A 113 -5.99 1.12 9.00
C LEU A 113 -4.94 1.84 9.84
N PHE A 114 -3.79 2.20 9.25
CA PHE A 114 -2.77 2.96 9.96
C PHE A 114 -3.25 4.35 10.35
N SER A 115 -4.05 5.01 9.51
CA SER A 115 -4.67 6.30 9.85
C SER A 115 -5.54 6.18 11.11
N LEU A 116 -6.39 5.15 11.20
CA LEU A 116 -7.24 4.91 12.37
C LEU A 116 -6.45 4.71 13.67
N ILE A 117 -5.34 3.97 13.60
CA ILE A 117 -4.48 3.70 14.76
C ILE A 117 -3.73 4.96 15.19
N LEU A 118 -3.13 5.67 14.24
CA LEU A 118 -2.21 6.77 14.51
C LEU A 118 -2.92 8.12 14.74
N ARG A 119 -4.20 8.26 14.39
CA ARG A 119 -5.01 9.45 14.66
C ARG A 119 -4.95 9.87 16.14
N ARG A 120 -5.01 8.89 17.05
CA ARG A 120 -5.03 9.14 18.52
C ARG A 120 -3.76 9.84 19.03
N GLY A 121 -2.65 9.79 18.28
CA GLY A 121 -1.40 10.45 18.62
C GLY A 121 -1.27 11.89 18.11
N SER A 122 -2.23 12.41 17.32
CA SER A 122 -2.18 13.76 16.77
C SER A 122 -3.08 14.72 17.55
N THR A 123 -2.47 15.66 18.28
CA THR A 123 -3.12 16.65 19.16
C THR A 123 -4.03 17.65 18.44
N ASN A 124 -3.96 17.75 17.10
CA ASN A 124 -4.75 18.70 16.30
C ASN A 124 -5.81 18.04 15.39
N ALA A 125 -6.03 16.73 15.44
CA ALA A 125 -6.86 16.00 14.47
C ALA A 125 -8.39 16.00 14.76
N SER A 126 -8.97 17.14 15.15
CA SER A 126 -10.42 17.22 15.43
C SER A 126 -11.29 17.24 14.17
N THR A 127 -10.73 17.55 12.99
CA THR A 127 -11.48 17.76 11.73
C THR A 127 -11.12 16.81 10.58
N THR A 128 -10.16 15.90 10.74
CA THR A 128 -10.04 14.77 9.80
C THR A 128 -11.11 13.74 10.11
N PRO A 129 -11.78 13.17 9.08
CA PRO A 129 -12.86 12.21 9.32
C PRO A 129 -12.35 10.97 10.08
N PHE A 130 -11.09 10.59 9.83
CA PHE A 130 -10.40 9.46 10.44
C PHE A 130 -9.01 9.84 10.90
#